data_AF-A0A4Q6XLM3-F1
#
_entry.id   AF-A0A4Q6XLM3-F1
#
_cell.length_a   1.000
_cell.length_b   1.000
_cell.length_c   1.000
_cell.angle_alpha   90.00
_cell.angle_beta   90.00
_cell.angle_gamma   90.00
#
_symmetry.space_group_name_H-M   'P 1'
#
loop_
_entity.id
_entity.type
_entity.pdbx_description
1 polymer ?
#
loop_
_entity_poly.entity_id
_entity_poly.type
_entity_poly.pdbx_seq_one_letter_code
_entity_poly.pdbx_strand_id
1 'polypeptide(L)'
;MATASFEAALRANLKISEQERATLIAIRRGLQPTCTQNGTVDAASAATARAIKSAAGKAFAIYIDAAAAFYAADYDGATARFTALGSARDPWLRETARYMLGRVAVNRAQVDYYDEYGSPKEGTKIAPNLLADAETALRGYMRAYPKGGYFFSARGLLRRVYWLGQDHAKLEAEYTALMALPEAQRGIDAMTLAQEIDAKLLSTATADTLRDPNLLAVVDLMHMRGKGYDGEPCCAPITRAALEAQRPKFASKPELFGYLLALHDSYVAAQPAEVLPLVPDASHQTDFTYLAFSRQMLRGMALDAKGDRNARGFWIDLLAGAKRPGQRPVVELALAMHEERDHALARVFAPGSPIQTPEIREILLVNVADATLLRQQAQAASAPDHERSIALFTLLYKEATRGSHRDFLNDVRLIPASAPSEANSYDIQSSEHLPTALFTKGKNLGDYGCPPLLETQRRLATSANDAKAMICVGEFVRANGFDGFFLDSQPSADDLGGTPSQFTGAPYSRLDAYQAVLASSKASPEDKAYALFRAVNCYAPGRTNSCGGKGVEPETRKGWFQRLKREYPNSSWAQELRYYW
;
A
#
# COMPACT_ATOMS: atom_id res chain seq x y z
N MET A 1 4.67 -17.18 -24.30
CA MET A 1 4.30 -16.65 -25.65
C MET A 1 5.24 -17.12 -26.77
N ALA A 2 6.56 -16.97 -26.68
CA ALA A 2 7.47 -17.26 -27.81
C ALA A 2 7.45 -18.72 -28.35
N THR A 3 7.25 -19.73 -27.50
CA THR A 3 7.17 -21.14 -27.94
C THR A 3 5.88 -21.43 -28.72
N ALA A 4 4.75 -20.87 -28.29
CA ALA A 4 3.47 -21.08 -28.97
C ALA A 4 3.45 -20.46 -30.38
N SER A 5 4.01 -19.25 -30.55
CA SER A 5 4.12 -18.61 -31.87
C SER A 5 5.08 -19.35 -32.81
N PHE A 6 6.18 -19.91 -32.28
CA PHE A 6 7.07 -20.80 -33.05
C PHE A 6 6.33 -22.06 -33.52
N GLU A 7 5.61 -22.73 -32.63
CA GLU A 7 4.84 -23.93 -32.99
C GLU A 7 3.77 -23.63 -34.04
N ALA A 8 3.07 -22.51 -33.90
CA ALA A 8 2.05 -22.09 -34.86
C ALA A 8 2.63 -21.80 -36.25
N ALA A 9 3.75 -21.06 -36.32
CA ALA A 9 4.44 -20.79 -37.59
C ALA A 9 4.92 -22.08 -38.26
N LEU A 10 5.48 -23.00 -37.47
CA LEU A 10 5.97 -24.28 -37.97
C LEU A 10 4.83 -25.18 -38.48
N ARG A 11 3.68 -25.23 -37.79
CA ARG A 11 2.48 -25.97 -38.22
C ARG A 11 1.85 -25.38 -39.48
N ALA A 12 1.86 -24.05 -39.61
CA ALA A 12 1.36 -23.36 -40.81
C ALA A 12 2.24 -23.60 -42.05
N ASN A 13 3.50 -24.02 -41.87
CA ASN A 13 4.43 -24.25 -42.96
C ASN A 13 4.28 -25.68 -43.53
N LEU A 14 3.48 -25.80 -44.60
CA LEU A 14 3.20 -27.07 -45.27
C LEU A 14 4.41 -27.69 -46.00
N LYS A 15 5.53 -26.97 -46.12
CA LYS A 15 6.77 -27.44 -46.77
C LYS A 15 7.69 -28.23 -45.83
N ILE A 16 7.28 -28.40 -44.57
CA ILE A 16 8.00 -29.15 -43.55
C ILE A 16 7.21 -30.43 -43.27
N SER A 17 7.89 -31.58 -43.27
CA SER A 17 7.22 -32.86 -43.00
C SER A 17 6.73 -32.92 -41.54
N GLU A 18 5.72 -33.74 -41.26
CA GLU A 18 5.22 -33.91 -39.89
C GLU A 18 6.31 -34.37 -38.92
N GLN A 19 7.19 -35.26 -39.37
CA GLN A 19 8.34 -35.71 -38.59
C GLN A 19 9.31 -34.56 -38.26
N GLU A 20 9.71 -33.77 -39.26
CA GLU A 20 10.58 -32.60 -39.03
C GLU A 20 9.90 -31.57 -38.11
N ARG A 21 8.58 -31.38 -38.24
CA ARG A 21 7.82 -30.51 -37.35
C ARG A 21 7.86 -30.99 -35.91
N ALA A 22 7.56 -32.26 -35.67
CA ALA A 22 7.59 -32.85 -34.33
C ALA A 22 8.98 -32.72 -33.68
N THR A 23 10.03 -32.99 -34.44
CA THR A 23 11.42 -32.83 -34.00
C THR A 23 11.75 -31.39 -33.60
N LEU A 24 11.46 -30.41 -34.46
CA LEU A 24 11.76 -29.00 -34.19
C LEU A 24 10.95 -28.45 -33.00
N ILE A 25 9.70 -28.89 -32.82
CA ILE A 25 8.89 -28.55 -31.64
C ILE A 25 9.51 -29.11 -30.37
N ALA A 26 9.93 -30.38 -30.38
CA ALA A 26 10.56 -31.00 -29.22
C ALA A 26 11.83 -30.25 -28.80
N ILE A 27 12.71 -29.93 -29.77
CA ILE A 27 13.94 -29.15 -29.50
C ILE A 27 13.58 -27.77 -28.93
N ARG A 28 12.62 -27.06 -29.54
CA ARG A 28 12.22 -25.72 -29.05
C ARG A 28 11.65 -25.77 -27.64
N ARG A 29 10.90 -26.82 -27.29
CA ARG A 29 10.35 -27.02 -25.94
C ARG A 29 11.43 -27.36 -24.91
N GLY A 30 12.49 -28.05 -25.32
CA GLY A 30 13.67 -28.33 -24.49
C GLY A 30 14.53 -27.09 -24.21
N LEU A 31 14.46 -26.06 -25.06
CA LEU A 31 15.10 -24.76 -24.85
C LEU A 31 14.36 -23.94 -23.77
N GLN A 32 14.51 -24.33 -22.50
CA GLN A 32 13.98 -23.68 -21.31
C GLN A 32 15.12 -22.94 -20.56
N PRO A 33 15.33 -21.64 -20.79
CA PRO A 33 16.27 -20.88 -19.98
C PRO A 33 15.71 -20.74 -18.56
N THR A 34 16.38 -21.34 -17.57
CA THR A 34 16.14 -21.06 -16.14
C THR A 34 17.25 -20.16 -15.61
N CYS A 35 17.03 -19.50 -14.46
CA CYS A 35 18.09 -18.71 -13.81
C CYS A 35 19.32 -19.54 -13.39
N THR A 36 19.24 -20.87 -13.47
CA THR A 36 20.30 -21.82 -13.08
C THR A 36 20.90 -22.59 -14.26
N GLN A 37 20.29 -22.54 -15.45
CA GLN A 37 20.82 -23.19 -16.65
C GLN A 37 20.96 -22.16 -17.77
N ASN A 38 22.20 -21.92 -18.20
CA ASN A 38 22.49 -21.27 -19.47
C ASN A 38 21.75 -22.07 -20.55
N GLY A 39 20.77 -21.47 -21.22
CA GLY A 39 19.83 -22.10 -22.15
C GLY A 39 20.50 -22.70 -23.38
N THR A 40 21.32 -23.72 -23.16
CA THR A 40 22.09 -24.47 -24.13
C THR A 40 21.20 -25.53 -24.73
N VAL A 41 21.27 -25.68 -26.05
CA VAL A 41 20.71 -26.86 -26.72
C VAL A 41 21.67 -27.99 -26.40
N ASP A 42 21.20 -29.03 -25.71
CA ASP A 42 22.05 -30.19 -25.41
C ASP A 42 22.59 -30.82 -26.70
N ALA A 43 23.73 -31.52 -26.59
CA ALA A 43 24.42 -32.07 -27.76
C ALA A 43 23.54 -33.04 -28.58
N ALA A 44 22.60 -33.72 -27.92
CA ALA A 44 21.64 -34.63 -28.56
C ALA A 44 20.62 -33.86 -29.42
N SER A 45 20.11 -32.75 -28.93
CA SER A 45 19.18 -31.86 -29.62
C SER A 45 19.87 -31.13 -30.78
N ALA A 46 21.14 -30.75 -30.61
CA ALA A 46 21.96 -30.15 -31.67
C ALA A 46 22.26 -31.16 -32.80
N ALA A 47 22.54 -32.42 -32.46
CA ALA A 47 22.69 -33.49 -33.44
C ALA A 47 21.36 -33.79 -34.17
N THR A 48 20.25 -33.75 -33.46
CA THR A 48 18.90 -33.98 -34.01
C THR A 48 18.48 -32.84 -34.96
N ALA A 49 18.84 -31.59 -34.68
CA ALA A 49 18.62 -30.45 -35.58
C ALA A 49 19.36 -30.60 -36.92
N ARG A 50 20.53 -31.26 -36.94
CA ARG A 50 21.31 -31.55 -38.16
C ARG A 50 20.64 -32.59 -39.07
N ALA A 51 19.70 -33.37 -38.54
CA ALA A 51 18.94 -34.37 -39.32
C ALA A 51 17.79 -33.74 -40.15
N ILE A 52 17.50 -32.44 -39.98
CA ILE A 52 16.47 -31.72 -40.74
C ILE A 52 16.97 -31.47 -42.18
N LYS A 53 16.22 -31.94 -43.17
CA LYS A 53 16.62 -31.94 -44.59
C LYS A 53 15.96 -30.83 -45.38
N SER A 54 14.68 -30.52 -45.10
CA SER A 54 13.94 -29.51 -45.86
C SER A 54 14.53 -28.11 -45.68
N ALA A 55 14.53 -27.30 -46.74
CA ALA A 55 15.03 -25.92 -46.68
C ALA A 55 14.23 -25.06 -45.68
N ALA A 56 12.92 -25.28 -45.58
CA ALA A 56 12.06 -24.62 -44.60
C ALA A 56 12.40 -25.08 -43.17
N GLY A 57 12.54 -26.38 -42.93
CA GLY A 57 12.93 -26.92 -41.63
C GLY A 57 14.31 -26.43 -41.18
N LYS A 58 15.29 -26.34 -42.09
CA LYS A 58 16.63 -25.80 -41.79
C LYS A 58 16.58 -24.35 -41.32
N ALA A 59 15.70 -23.52 -41.87
CA ALA A 59 15.54 -22.14 -41.40
C ALA A 59 14.99 -22.08 -39.96
N PHE A 60 14.05 -22.95 -39.60
CA PHE A 60 13.58 -23.08 -38.22
C PHE A 60 14.66 -23.65 -37.28
N ALA A 61 15.51 -24.55 -37.77
CA ALA A 61 16.67 -25.05 -37.00
C ALA A 61 17.69 -23.93 -36.71
N ILE A 62 18.00 -23.09 -37.71
CA ILE A 62 18.86 -21.90 -37.54
C ILE A 62 18.28 -20.95 -36.49
N TYR A 63 16.95 -20.76 -36.47
CA TYR A 63 16.30 -19.94 -35.44
C TYR A 63 16.51 -20.49 -34.03
N ILE A 64 16.37 -21.81 -33.85
CA ILE A 64 16.62 -22.46 -32.56
C ILE A 64 18.08 -22.25 -32.13
N ASP A 65 19.03 -22.46 -33.05
CA ASP A 65 20.46 -22.28 -32.79
C ASP A 65 20.80 -20.81 -32.44
N ALA A 66 20.19 -19.85 -33.15
CA ALA A 66 20.31 -18.43 -32.83
C ALA A 66 19.75 -18.07 -31.44
N ALA A 67 18.60 -18.66 -31.08
CA ALA A 67 18.00 -18.46 -29.76
C ALA A 67 18.86 -19.08 -28.65
N ALA A 68 19.47 -20.23 -28.89
CA ALA A 68 20.41 -20.87 -27.97
C ALA A 68 21.64 -19.98 -27.72
N ALA A 69 22.26 -19.47 -28.78
CA ALA A 69 23.37 -18.52 -28.68
C ALA A 69 22.97 -17.26 -27.88
N PHE A 70 21.78 -16.72 -28.12
CA PHE A 70 21.26 -15.57 -27.37
C PHE A 70 21.11 -15.86 -25.87
N TYR A 71 20.61 -17.03 -25.48
CA TYR A 71 20.49 -17.42 -24.06
C TYR A 71 21.82 -17.79 -23.41
N ALA A 72 22.81 -18.22 -24.19
CA ALA A 72 24.17 -18.48 -23.74
C ALA A 72 25.03 -17.20 -23.67
N ALA A 73 24.45 -16.02 -23.91
CA ALA A 73 25.14 -14.73 -24.03
C ALA A 73 26.21 -14.67 -25.14
N ASP A 74 26.18 -15.61 -26.10
CA ASP A 74 26.95 -15.53 -27.36
C ASP A 74 26.24 -14.57 -28.32
N TYR A 75 26.36 -13.26 -28.05
CA TYR A 75 25.65 -12.24 -28.82
C TYR A 75 26.19 -12.06 -30.24
N ASP A 76 27.48 -12.31 -30.49
CA ASP A 76 28.04 -12.28 -31.85
C ASP A 76 27.51 -13.46 -32.67
N GLY A 77 27.53 -14.68 -32.11
CA GLY A 77 26.97 -15.85 -32.76
C GLY A 77 25.45 -15.79 -32.95
N ALA A 78 24.71 -15.21 -32.00
CA ALA A 78 23.28 -14.96 -32.15
C ALA A 78 23.00 -13.95 -33.29
N THR A 79 23.79 -12.86 -33.35
CA THR A 79 23.67 -11.83 -34.40
C THR A 79 23.85 -12.42 -35.79
N ALA A 80 24.92 -13.21 -36.00
CA ALA A 80 25.21 -13.82 -37.29
C ALA A 80 24.04 -14.72 -37.75
N ARG A 81 23.52 -15.58 -36.87
CA ARG A 81 22.46 -16.54 -37.19
C ARG A 81 21.10 -15.88 -37.40
N PHE A 82 20.71 -14.90 -36.58
CA PHE A 82 19.47 -14.15 -36.81
C PHE A 82 19.55 -13.30 -38.08
N THR A 83 20.71 -12.75 -38.43
CA THR A 83 20.90 -12.01 -39.69
C THR A 83 20.65 -12.90 -40.91
N ALA A 84 21.13 -14.14 -40.88
CA ALA A 84 20.91 -15.11 -41.95
C ALA A 84 19.42 -15.45 -42.19
N LEU A 85 18.55 -15.22 -41.20
CA LEU A 85 17.10 -15.41 -41.31
C LEU A 85 16.36 -14.19 -41.89
N GLY A 86 17.05 -13.06 -42.11
CA GLY A 86 16.44 -11.85 -42.67
C GLY A 86 15.85 -12.02 -44.08
N SER A 87 16.33 -13.02 -44.84
CA SER A 87 15.81 -13.40 -46.15
C SER A 87 14.96 -14.67 -46.13
N ALA A 88 14.54 -15.14 -44.94
CA ALA A 88 13.70 -16.33 -44.84
C ALA A 88 12.37 -16.13 -45.59
N ARG A 89 11.93 -17.19 -46.29
CA ARG A 89 10.64 -17.22 -47.00
C ARG A 89 9.46 -17.22 -46.03
N ASP A 90 9.64 -17.84 -44.87
CA ASP A 90 8.64 -17.87 -43.81
C ASP A 90 8.51 -16.47 -43.17
N PRO A 91 7.30 -15.87 -43.16
CA PRO A 91 7.11 -14.51 -42.67
C PRO A 91 7.37 -14.37 -41.17
N TRP A 92 7.04 -15.41 -40.39
CA TRP A 92 7.25 -15.39 -38.93
C TRP A 92 8.74 -15.44 -38.60
N LEU A 93 9.53 -16.28 -39.29
CA LEU A 93 10.99 -16.30 -39.12
C LEU A 93 11.64 -14.97 -39.47
N ARG A 94 11.24 -14.36 -40.59
CA ARG A 94 11.81 -13.08 -41.04
C ARG A 94 11.53 -11.95 -40.05
N GLU A 95 10.29 -11.85 -39.58
CA GLU A 95 9.90 -10.84 -38.58
C GLU A 95 10.59 -11.09 -37.23
N THR A 96 10.49 -12.31 -36.71
CA THR A 96 11.00 -12.65 -35.38
C THR A 96 12.52 -12.52 -35.32
N ALA A 97 13.24 -12.93 -36.38
CA ALA A 97 14.69 -12.77 -36.43
C ALA A 97 15.10 -11.28 -36.40
N ARG A 98 14.40 -10.41 -37.15
CA ARG A 98 14.65 -8.97 -37.13
C ARG A 98 14.39 -8.36 -35.75
N TYR A 99 13.33 -8.78 -35.06
CA TYR A 99 13.07 -8.36 -33.69
C TYR A 99 14.16 -8.86 -32.71
N MET A 100 14.57 -10.13 -32.85
CA MET A 100 15.61 -10.72 -32.01
C MET A 100 16.98 -10.03 -32.17
N LEU A 101 17.33 -9.53 -33.36
CA LEU A 101 18.54 -8.70 -33.54
C LEU A 101 18.53 -7.46 -32.63
N GLY A 102 17.37 -6.81 -32.46
CA GLY A 102 17.22 -5.72 -31.50
C GLY A 102 17.46 -6.16 -30.05
N ARG A 103 16.91 -7.31 -29.64
CA ARG A 103 17.13 -7.86 -28.29
C ARG A 103 18.58 -8.25 -28.05
N VAL A 104 19.24 -8.84 -29.05
CA VAL A 104 20.66 -9.18 -29.00
C VAL A 104 21.50 -7.92 -28.77
N ALA A 105 21.24 -6.85 -29.53
CA ALA A 105 21.95 -5.59 -29.38
C ALA A 105 21.73 -4.94 -28.00
N VAL A 106 20.51 -4.94 -27.47
CA VAL A 106 20.21 -4.43 -26.12
C VAL A 106 20.96 -5.20 -25.03
N ASN A 107 21.01 -6.53 -25.13
CA ASN A 107 21.70 -7.34 -24.13
C ASN A 107 23.22 -7.20 -24.27
N ARG A 108 23.74 -7.16 -25.50
CA ARG A 108 25.17 -6.88 -25.77
C ARG A 108 25.61 -5.56 -25.16
N ALA A 109 24.78 -4.52 -25.26
CA ALA A 109 25.09 -3.21 -24.70
C ALA A 109 25.26 -3.21 -23.16
N GLN A 110 24.74 -4.23 -22.46
CA GLN A 110 24.76 -4.31 -21.00
C GLN A 110 25.80 -5.29 -20.46
N VAL A 111 26.60 -5.92 -21.33
CA VAL A 111 27.70 -6.80 -20.90
C VAL A 111 28.63 -5.99 -20.00
N ASP A 112 28.95 -6.57 -18.84
CA ASP A 112 29.79 -5.98 -17.77
C ASP A 112 29.27 -4.68 -17.12
N TYR A 113 28.06 -4.21 -17.45
CA TYR A 113 27.50 -2.98 -16.88
C TYR A 113 27.03 -3.14 -15.43
N TYR A 114 26.52 -4.31 -15.05
CA TYR A 114 26.00 -4.60 -13.70
C TYR A 114 27.02 -5.36 -12.84
N ASP A 115 26.99 -5.12 -11.53
CA ASP A 115 27.72 -5.88 -10.51
C ASP A 115 27.03 -7.21 -10.15
N GLU A 116 27.61 -7.95 -9.22
CA GLU A 116 27.09 -9.24 -8.73
C GLU A 116 25.72 -9.15 -8.02
N TYR A 117 25.30 -7.96 -7.60
CA TYR A 117 24.00 -7.70 -6.98
C TYR A 117 22.97 -7.17 -7.99
N GLY A 118 23.35 -7.01 -9.25
CA GLY A 118 22.48 -6.49 -10.31
C GLY A 118 22.36 -4.95 -10.31
N SER A 119 23.23 -4.24 -9.60
CA SER A 119 23.30 -2.78 -9.62
C SER A 119 24.27 -2.29 -10.70
N PRO A 120 24.03 -1.13 -11.34
CA PRO A 120 25.01 -0.54 -12.24
C PRO A 120 26.33 -0.30 -11.51
N LYS A 121 27.45 -0.75 -12.09
CA LYS A 121 28.78 -0.50 -11.52
C LYS A 121 29.04 1.00 -11.46
N GLU A 122 29.53 1.49 -10.32
CA GLU A 122 29.81 2.90 -10.12
C GLU A 122 30.78 3.44 -11.19
N GLY A 123 30.47 4.63 -11.72
CA GLY A 123 31.26 5.28 -12.77
C GLY A 123 31.28 4.60 -14.15
N THR A 124 30.63 3.45 -14.30
CA THR A 124 30.63 2.69 -15.55
C THR A 124 29.56 3.21 -16.50
N LYS A 125 29.92 3.47 -17.76
CA LYS A 125 29.00 3.89 -18.83
C LYS A 125 29.01 2.88 -19.96
N ILE A 126 27.86 2.66 -20.57
CA ILE A 126 27.75 1.84 -21.77
C ILE A 126 28.33 2.62 -22.95
N ALA A 127 29.10 1.92 -23.79
CA ALA A 127 29.70 2.51 -24.98
C ALA A 127 28.61 3.06 -25.94
N PRO A 128 28.69 4.32 -26.38
CA PRO A 128 27.64 4.96 -27.19
C PRO A 128 27.29 4.22 -28.49
N ASN A 129 28.26 3.57 -29.13
CA ASN A 129 28.04 2.78 -30.33
C ASN A 129 27.14 1.56 -30.09
N LEU A 130 27.26 0.88 -28.93
CA LEU A 130 26.41 -0.27 -28.60
C LEU A 130 24.95 0.15 -28.40
N LEU A 131 24.73 1.34 -27.82
CA LEU A 131 23.40 1.92 -27.67
C LEU A 131 22.82 2.35 -29.03
N ALA A 132 23.64 2.94 -29.90
CA ALA A 132 23.25 3.32 -31.25
C ALA A 132 22.87 2.11 -32.13
N ASP A 133 23.60 1.00 -32.00
CA ASP A 133 23.30 -0.26 -32.67
C ASP A 133 21.95 -0.82 -32.21
N ALA A 134 21.70 -0.83 -30.89
CA ALA A 134 20.44 -1.26 -30.31
C ALA A 134 19.26 -0.39 -30.76
N GLU A 135 19.40 0.94 -30.70
CA GLU A 135 18.38 1.88 -31.19
C GLU A 135 18.10 1.66 -32.69
N THR A 136 19.14 1.52 -33.51
CA THR A 136 19.02 1.31 -34.96
C THR A 136 18.27 0.01 -35.27
N ALA A 137 18.62 -1.09 -34.60
CA ALA A 137 17.97 -2.39 -34.79
C ALA A 137 16.47 -2.34 -34.39
N LEU A 138 16.15 -1.77 -33.23
CA LEU A 138 14.77 -1.68 -32.73
C LEU A 138 13.90 -0.77 -33.60
N ARG A 139 14.38 0.44 -33.92
CA ARG A 139 13.67 1.35 -34.84
C ARG A 139 13.54 0.73 -36.23
N GLY A 140 14.58 0.02 -36.68
CA GLY A 140 14.58 -0.72 -37.94
C GLY A 140 13.53 -1.82 -37.98
N TYR A 141 13.28 -2.53 -36.88
CA TYR A 141 12.16 -3.47 -36.74
C TYR A 141 10.82 -2.74 -36.80
N MET A 142 10.62 -1.71 -35.97
CA MET A 142 9.35 -0.97 -35.89
C MET A 142 8.94 -0.35 -37.23
N ARG A 143 9.90 0.15 -38.04
CA ARG A 143 9.63 0.67 -39.39
C ARG A 143 9.23 -0.43 -40.39
N ALA A 144 9.86 -1.60 -40.32
CA ALA A 144 9.57 -2.71 -41.23
C ALA A 144 8.27 -3.44 -40.87
N TYR A 145 7.90 -3.44 -39.59
CA TYR A 145 6.74 -4.14 -39.05
C TYR A 145 5.90 -3.23 -38.13
N PRO A 146 5.26 -2.18 -38.67
CA PRO A 146 4.47 -1.23 -37.86
C PRO A 146 3.22 -1.87 -37.21
N LYS A 147 2.77 -3.02 -37.72
CA LYS A 147 1.70 -3.85 -37.14
C LYS A 147 2.24 -5.22 -36.71
N GLY A 148 3.55 -5.33 -36.50
CA GLY A 148 4.23 -6.56 -36.12
C GLY A 148 3.88 -7.02 -34.71
N GLY A 149 3.99 -8.33 -34.48
CA GLY A 149 3.64 -8.95 -33.19
C GLY A 149 4.52 -8.49 -32.03
N TYR A 150 5.70 -7.93 -32.30
CA TYR A 150 6.66 -7.46 -31.31
C TYR A 150 6.78 -5.93 -31.25
N PHE A 151 5.91 -5.17 -31.93
CA PHE A 151 6.00 -3.70 -32.02
C PHE A 151 6.09 -3.02 -30.65
N PHE A 152 5.16 -3.34 -29.74
CA PHE A 152 5.15 -2.77 -28.40
C PHE A 152 6.35 -3.20 -27.56
N SER A 153 6.81 -4.44 -27.72
CA SER A 153 8.00 -4.94 -27.02
C SER A 153 9.27 -4.22 -27.51
N ALA A 154 9.40 -4.02 -28.83
CA ALA A 154 10.51 -3.25 -29.40
C ALA A 154 10.51 -1.79 -28.94
N ARG A 155 9.33 -1.17 -28.85
CA ARG A 155 9.19 0.19 -28.30
C ARG A 155 9.57 0.26 -26.82
N GLY A 156 9.19 -0.73 -26.01
CA GLY A 156 9.62 -0.82 -24.61
C GLY A 156 11.12 -0.99 -24.45
N LEU A 157 11.75 -1.85 -25.27
CA LEU A 157 13.20 -2.00 -25.29
C LEU A 157 13.92 -0.71 -25.72
N LEU A 158 13.31 0.07 -26.62
CA LEU A 158 13.88 1.35 -27.02
C LEU A 158 13.93 2.35 -25.87
N ARG A 159 12.89 2.38 -25.01
CA ARG A 159 12.94 3.18 -23.76
C ARG A 159 14.04 2.70 -22.81
N ARG A 160 14.24 1.39 -22.69
CA ARG A 160 15.37 0.82 -21.91
C ARG A 160 16.72 1.28 -22.47
N VAL A 161 16.89 1.35 -23.79
CA VAL A 161 18.12 1.88 -24.43
C VAL A 161 18.36 3.34 -24.02
N TYR A 162 17.33 4.20 -24.06
CA TYR A 162 17.47 5.60 -23.66
C TYR A 162 17.79 5.76 -22.17
N TRP A 163 17.13 4.99 -21.30
CA TRP A 163 17.44 4.96 -19.87
C TRP A 163 18.88 4.53 -19.60
N LEU A 164 19.33 3.43 -20.21
CA LEU A 164 20.71 2.93 -20.09
C LEU A 164 21.75 3.92 -20.63
N GLY A 165 21.40 4.67 -21.67
CA GLY A 165 22.24 5.72 -22.24
C GLY A 165 22.19 7.06 -21.50
N GLN A 166 21.37 7.19 -20.45
CA GLN A 166 21.09 8.47 -19.78
C GLN A 166 20.60 9.56 -20.76
N ASP A 167 19.92 9.17 -21.85
CA ASP A 167 19.35 10.08 -22.84
C ASP A 167 17.96 10.55 -22.38
N HIS A 168 17.96 11.45 -21.40
CA HIS A 168 16.74 11.96 -20.78
C HIS A 168 15.79 12.60 -21.79
N ALA A 169 16.32 13.30 -22.81
CA ALA A 169 15.50 13.97 -23.81
C ALA A 169 14.71 12.96 -24.68
N LYS A 170 15.36 11.90 -25.17
CA LYS A 170 14.65 10.85 -25.92
C LYS A 170 13.71 10.04 -25.03
N LEU A 171 14.11 9.77 -23.79
CA LEU A 171 13.29 9.03 -22.84
C LEU A 171 12.01 9.81 -22.49
N GLU A 172 12.14 11.10 -22.17
CA GLU A 172 11.01 12.01 -21.95
C GLU A 172 10.08 12.05 -23.16
N ALA A 173 10.63 12.24 -24.37
CA ALA A 173 9.84 12.32 -25.59
C ALA A 173 9.00 11.03 -25.83
N GLU A 174 9.54 9.85 -25.54
CA GLU A 174 8.77 8.60 -25.63
C GLU A 174 7.66 8.52 -24.57
N TYR A 175 7.93 8.94 -23.34
CA TYR A 175 6.90 8.96 -22.30
C TYR A 175 5.80 9.98 -22.58
N THR A 176 6.13 11.19 -23.03
CA THR A 176 5.14 12.19 -23.49
C THR A 176 4.29 11.63 -24.62
N ALA A 177 4.91 10.98 -25.62
CA ALA A 177 4.18 10.36 -26.71
C ALA A 177 3.25 9.22 -26.22
N LEU A 178 3.67 8.43 -25.22
CA LEU A 178 2.83 7.38 -24.64
C LEU A 178 1.67 7.95 -23.81
N MET A 179 1.91 8.99 -23.01
CA MET A 179 0.85 9.63 -22.22
C MET A 179 -0.24 10.25 -23.08
N ALA A 180 0.09 10.69 -24.30
CA ALA A 180 -0.87 11.24 -25.26
C ALA A 180 -1.73 10.17 -25.97
N LEU A 181 -1.34 8.88 -25.91
CA LEU A 181 -2.04 7.81 -26.59
C LEU A 181 -3.15 7.18 -25.73
N PRO A 182 -4.27 6.76 -26.34
CA PRO A 182 -5.25 5.92 -25.66
C PRO A 182 -4.62 4.60 -25.19
N GLU A 183 -5.09 4.06 -24.06
CA GLU A 183 -4.52 2.87 -23.43
C GLU A 183 -4.38 1.68 -24.39
N ALA A 184 -5.42 1.40 -25.19
CA ALA A 184 -5.44 0.33 -26.18
C ALA A 184 -4.33 0.43 -27.25
N GLN A 185 -3.70 1.61 -27.40
CA GLN A 185 -2.66 1.88 -28.40
C GLN A 185 -1.27 2.04 -27.78
N ARG A 186 -1.13 2.03 -26.45
CA ARG A 186 0.15 2.23 -25.77
C ARG A 186 1.02 0.97 -25.72
N GLY A 187 0.38 -0.20 -25.63
CA GLY A 187 1.07 -1.46 -25.36
C GLY A 187 1.67 -1.56 -23.94
N ILE A 188 1.24 -0.67 -23.05
CA ILE A 188 1.55 -0.61 -21.62
C ILE A 188 0.37 0.08 -20.92
N ASP A 189 -0.07 -0.46 -19.79
CA ASP A 189 -1.14 0.14 -18.99
C ASP A 189 -0.66 1.41 -18.27
N ALA A 190 -1.61 2.20 -17.76
CA ALA A 190 -1.28 3.49 -17.14
C ALA A 190 -0.42 3.34 -15.88
N MET A 191 -0.66 2.31 -15.06
CA MET A 191 0.03 2.11 -13.79
C MET A 191 1.49 1.70 -14.03
N THR A 192 1.71 0.71 -14.89
CA THR A 192 3.06 0.28 -15.25
C THR A 192 3.84 1.41 -15.93
N LEU A 193 3.19 2.21 -16.77
CA LEU A 193 3.84 3.39 -17.39
C LEU A 193 4.24 4.43 -16.34
N ALA A 194 3.36 4.74 -15.38
CA ALA A 194 3.67 5.69 -14.30
C ALA A 194 4.83 5.20 -13.43
N GLN A 195 4.85 3.92 -13.06
CA GLN A 195 5.95 3.31 -12.31
C GLN A 195 7.27 3.33 -13.10
N GLU A 196 7.23 3.09 -14.40
CA GLU A 196 8.42 3.16 -15.25
C GLU A 196 8.96 4.60 -15.33
N ILE A 197 8.08 5.61 -15.51
CA ILE A 197 8.45 7.03 -15.51
C ILE A 197 9.12 7.42 -14.19
N ASP A 198 8.53 7.03 -13.06
CA ASP A 198 9.07 7.30 -11.72
C ASP A 198 10.47 6.71 -11.55
N ALA A 199 10.59 5.40 -11.79
CA ALA A 199 11.84 4.68 -11.58
C ALA A 199 12.96 5.04 -12.57
N LYS A 200 12.62 5.38 -13.82
CA LYS A 200 13.60 5.49 -14.92
C LYS A 200 13.87 6.92 -15.40
N LEU A 201 12.91 7.83 -15.24
CA LEU A 201 13.09 9.25 -15.59
C LEU A 201 13.18 10.11 -14.33
N LEU A 202 12.16 10.09 -13.47
CA LEU A 202 12.03 11.05 -12.37
C LEU A 202 13.06 10.85 -11.26
N SER A 203 13.56 9.63 -11.08
CA SER A 203 14.64 9.30 -10.13
C SER A 203 15.94 10.09 -10.34
N THR A 204 16.14 10.67 -11.52
CA THR A 204 17.36 11.43 -11.88
C THR A 204 17.07 12.76 -12.57
N ALA A 205 15.82 13.03 -12.92
CA ALA A 205 15.44 14.25 -13.61
C ALA A 205 15.52 15.48 -12.69
N THR A 206 15.87 16.61 -13.28
CA THR A 206 15.77 17.94 -12.66
C THR A 206 14.90 18.86 -13.50
N ALA A 207 14.44 19.97 -12.92
CA ALA A 207 13.65 20.96 -13.63
C ALA A 207 14.28 21.43 -14.96
N ASP A 208 15.62 21.50 -15.03
CA ASP A 208 16.34 21.94 -16.24
C ASP A 208 16.40 20.89 -17.35
N THR A 209 16.30 19.60 -16.98
CA THR A 209 16.33 18.49 -17.93
C THR A 209 14.97 18.20 -18.58
N LEU A 210 13.86 18.59 -17.94
CA LEU A 210 12.51 18.31 -18.41
C LEU A 210 11.94 19.44 -19.27
N ARG A 211 11.15 19.04 -20.27
CA ARG A 211 10.47 19.91 -21.23
C ARG A 211 8.96 19.73 -21.22
N ASP A 212 8.45 18.55 -20.89
CA ASP A 212 7.01 18.30 -20.78
C ASP A 212 6.45 18.92 -19.50
N PRO A 213 5.41 19.77 -19.58
CA PRO A 213 4.87 20.44 -18.41
C PRO A 213 4.24 19.49 -17.39
N ASN A 214 3.74 18.30 -17.77
CA ASN A 214 3.18 17.37 -16.79
C ASN A 214 4.31 16.67 -16.02
N LEU A 215 5.37 16.23 -16.71
CA LEU A 215 6.52 15.60 -16.06
C LEU A 215 7.27 16.58 -15.15
N LEU A 216 7.43 17.82 -15.62
CA LEU A 216 8.00 18.91 -14.81
C LEU A 216 7.15 19.18 -13.57
N ALA A 217 5.81 19.24 -13.71
CA ALA A 217 4.93 19.40 -12.55
C ALA A 217 5.10 18.27 -11.53
N VAL A 218 5.30 17.01 -11.96
CA VAL A 218 5.53 15.90 -11.01
C VAL A 218 6.81 16.13 -10.21
N VAL A 219 7.90 16.57 -10.86
CA VAL A 219 9.15 16.92 -10.15
C VAL A 219 8.90 18.08 -9.17
N ASP A 220 8.24 19.15 -9.60
CA ASP A 220 7.94 20.28 -8.71
C ASP A 220 7.10 19.84 -7.50
N LEU A 221 6.10 18.96 -7.71
CA LEU A 221 5.29 18.38 -6.63
C LEU A 221 6.13 17.53 -5.67
N MET A 222 7.12 16.77 -6.16
CA MET A 222 8.06 16.03 -5.29
C MET A 222 8.86 16.99 -4.41
N HIS A 223 9.34 18.11 -4.98
CA HIS A 223 10.03 19.17 -4.24
C HIS A 223 9.12 19.97 -3.29
N MET A 224 7.80 19.81 -3.35
CA MET A 224 6.85 20.43 -2.40
C MET A 224 6.44 19.49 -1.26
N ARG A 225 6.91 18.23 -1.24
CA ARG A 225 6.61 17.29 -0.16
C ARG A 225 7.28 17.76 1.15
N GLY A 226 6.50 17.86 2.21
CA GLY A 226 6.96 18.33 3.52
C GLY A 226 7.75 17.28 4.31
N LYS A 227 8.31 17.71 5.45
CA LYS A 227 9.08 16.85 6.39
C LYS A 227 8.26 15.77 7.12
N GLY A 228 6.93 15.77 6.97
CA GLY A 228 6.03 14.84 7.65
C GLY A 228 5.91 13.46 6.99
N TYR A 229 6.69 13.20 5.94
CA TYR A 229 6.83 11.84 5.40
C TYR A 229 7.88 11.11 6.24
N ASP A 230 7.58 9.92 6.74
CA ASP A 230 8.55 9.07 7.46
C ASP A 230 9.69 8.69 6.49
N GLY A 231 10.72 9.53 6.43
CA GLY A 231 11.86 9.42 5.53
C GLY A 231 12.59 10.74 5.36
N GLU A 232 13.86 10.70 4.93
CA GLU A 232 14.54 11.92 4.50
C GLU A 232 13.80 12.50 3.28
N PRO A 233 13.55 13.83 3.23
CA PRO A 233 12.99 14.45 2.04
C PRO A 233 13.83 14.08 0.82
N CYS A 234 13.18 13.75 -0.29
CA CYS A 234 13.86 13.36 -1.52
C CYS A 234 14.85 14.43 -2.04
N CYS A 235 14.62 15.67 -1.61
CA CYS A 235 14.97 16.86 -2.34
C CYS A 235 14.76 18.10 -1.46
N ALA A 236 15.54 19.15 -1.71
CA ALA A 236 15.33 20.45 -1.07
C ALA A 236 14.03 21.10 -1.56
N PRO A 237 13.27 21.79 -0.68
CA PRO A 237 12.05 22.48 -1.09
C PRO A 237 12.26 23.49 -2.21
N ILE A 238 11.42 23.46 -3.24
CA ILE A 238 11.46 24.44 -4.33
C ILE A 238 11.05 25.83 -3.81
N THR A 239 11.82 26.86 -4.16
CA THR A 239 11.47 28.24 -3.81
C THR A 239 10.44 28.82 -4.77
N ARG A 240 9.65 29.80 -4.31
CA ARG A 240 8.70 30.52 -5.17
C ARG A 240 9.35 31.12 -6.41
N ALA A 241 10.52 31.73 -6.26
CA ALA A 241 11.25 32.34 -7.38
C ALA A 241 11.72 31.29 -8.41
N ALA A 242 12.20 30.13 -7.94
CA ALA A 242 12.58 29.03 -8.82
C ALA A 242 11.37 28.47 -9.57
N LEU A 243 10.22 28.30 -8.92
CA LEU A 243 8.99 27.87 -9.57
C LEU A 243 8.51 28.90 -10.61
N GLU A 244 8.50 30.19 -10.27
CA GLU A 244 8.15 31.28 -11.18
C GLU A 244 9.04 31.34 -12.43
N ALA A 245 10.33 31.06 -12.30
CA ALA A 245 11.25 30.99 -13.43
C ALA A 245 10.88 29.88 -14.45
N GLN A 246 10.12 28.87 -14.03
CA GLN A 246 9.67 27.80 -14.91
C GLN A 246 8.41 28.15 -15.72
N ARG A 247 7.74 29.28 -15.44
CA ARG A 247 6.49 29.70 -16.10
C ARG A 247 6.49 29.56 -17.64
N PRO A 248 7.56 29.89 -18.39
CA PRO A 248 7.59 29.68 -19.84
C PRO A 248 7.45 28.21 -20.27
N LYS A 249 7.94 27.26 -19.47
CA LYS A 249 7.82 25.81 -19.74
C LYS A 249 6.37 25.31 -19.62
N PHE A 250 5.52 26.06 -18.92
CA PHE A 250 4.10 25.77 -18.74
C PHE A 250 3.19 26.58 -19.65
N ALA A 251 3.71 27.26 -20.68
CA ALA A 251 2.90 28.11 -21.57
C ALA A 251 1.72 27.35 -22.23
N SER A 252 1.86 26.05 -22.48
CA SER A 252 0.78 25.20 -23.02
C SER A 252 -0.19 24.66 -21.95
N LYS A 253 0.11 24.85 -20.65
CA LYS A 253 -0.68 24.40 -19.49
C LYS A 253 -0.70 25.44 -18.36
N PRO A 254 -1.20 26.66 -18.60
CA PRO A 254 -1.18 27.74 -17.59
C PRO A 254 -1.97 27.40 -16.32
N GLU A 255 -3.05 26.62 -16.42
CA GLU A 255 -3.85 26.19 -15.25
C GLU A 255 -3.09 25.23 -14.33
N LEU A 256 -2.24 24.37 -14.91
CA LEU A 256 -1.36 23.46 -14.15
C LEU A 256 -0.33 24.27 -13.39
N PHE A 257 0.27 25.27 -14.04
CA PHE A 257 1.20 26.17 -13.38
C PHE A 257 0.55 26.96 -12.24
N GLY A 258 -0.65 27.51 -12.46
CA GLY A 258 -1.41 28.18 -11.41
C GLY A 258 -1.74 27.27 -10.22
N TYR A 259 -1.95 25.97 -10.47
CA TYR A 259 -2.13 24.99 -9.40
C TYR A 259 -0.83 24.74 -8.61
N LEU A 260 0.32 24.66 -9.27
CA LEU A 260 1.63 24.55 -8.60
C LEU A 260 1.93 25.76 -7.71
N LEU A 261 1.61 26.97 -8.19
CA LEU A 261 1.75 28.19 -7.38
C LEU A 261 0.90 28.11 -6.09
N ALA A 262 -0.36 27.71 -6.22
CA ALA A 262 -1.26 27.56 -5.07
C ALA A 262 -0.79 26.47 -4.09
N LEU A 263 -0.29 25.34 -4.60
CA LEU A 263 0.27 24.28 -3.76
C LEU A 263 1.53 24.72 -3.02
N HIS A 264 2.42 25.45 -3.69
CA HIS A 264 3.59 26.03 -3.04
C HIS A 264 3.17 26.93 -1.87
N ASP A 265 2.20 27.80 -2.08
CA ASP A 265 1.75 28.73 -1.04
C ASP A 265 1.14 27.99 0.15
N SER A 266 0.39 26.91 -0.08
CA SER A 266 -0.17 26.06 0.97
C SER A 266 0.89 25.23 1.72
N TYR A 267 1.70 24.45 1.01
CA TYR A 267 2.55 23.40 1.60
C TYR A 267 4.00 23.81 1.86
N VAL A 268 4.55 24.77 1.11
CA VAL A 268 5.94 25.23 1.27
C VAL A 268 5.97 26.52 2.08
N ALA A 269 5.14 27.50 1.73
CA ALA A 269 5.08 28.78 2.45
C ALA A 269 4.21 28.72 3.73
N ALA A 270 3.43 27.64 3.91
CA ALA A 270 2.48 27.48 5.02
C ALA A 270 1.43 28.63 5.10
N GLN A 271 0.97 29.09 3.94
CA GLN A 271 0.01 30.19 3.76
C GLN A 271 -1.24 29.71 2.98
N PRO A 272 -2.08 28.84 3.57
CA PRO A 272 -3.23 28.27 2.86
C PRO A 272 -4.24 29.34 2.39
N ALA A 273 -4.33 30.49 3.07
CA ALA A 273 -5.24 31.57 2.67
C ALA A 273 -4.94 32.14 1.27
N GLU A 274 -3.67 32.10 0.83
CA GLU A 274 -3.24 32.59 -0.49
C GLU A 274 -3.72 31.71 -1.65
N VAL A 275 -4.22 30.50 -1.37
CA VAL A 275 -4.88 29.64 -2.36
C VAL A 275 -6.17 30.28 -2.89
N LEU A 276 -6.94 30.94 -2.02
CA LEU A 276 -8.29 31.42 -2.33
C LEU A 276 -8.35 32.42 -3.51
N PRO A 277 -7.43 33.40 -3.65
CA PRO A 277 -7.38 34.26 -4.84
C PRO A 277 -6.83 33.55 -6.09
N LEU A 278 -5.99 32.52 -5.95
CA LEU A 278 -5.38 31.77 -7.06
C LEU A 278 -6.29 30.70 -7.68
N VAL A 279 -7.22 30.19 -6.88
CA VAL A 279 -8.18 29.17 -7.26
C VAL A 279 -9.60 29.67 -7.01
N PRO A 280 -10.25 30.30 -8.01
CA PRO A 280 -11.65 30.68 -7.90
C PRO A 280 -12.56 29.48 -7.63
N ASP A 281 -13.71 29.76 -7.00
CA ASP A 281 -14.72 28.74 -6.73
C ASP A 281 -15.29 28.22 -8.04
N ALA A 282 -15.23 26.90 -8.21
CA ALA A 282 -15.89 26.20 -9.27
C ALA A 282 -16.44 24.85 -8.78
N SER A 283 -16.79 24.75 -7.49
CA SER A 283 -17.29 23.54 -6.85
C SER A 283 -18.60 23.03 -7.47
N HIS A 284 -19.43 23.92 -8.04
CA HIS A 284 -20.72 23.56 -8.64
C HIS A 284 -20.65 22.91 -10.04
N GLN A 285 -19.45 22.61 -10.57
CA GLN A 285 -19.36 21.90 -11.85
C GLN A 285 -19.94 20.48 -11.75
N THR A 286 -20.53 20.00 -12.84
CA THR A 286 -21.17 18.68 -12.88
C THR A 286 -20.23 17.52 -13.22
N ASP A 287 -18.99 17.82 -13.66
CA ASP A 287 -17.89 16.88 -13.89
C ASP A 287 -16.57 17.64 -13.76
N PHE A 288 -15.52 16.97 -13.28
CA PHE A 288 -14.19 17.57 -13.14
C PHE A 288 -13.13 16.74 -13.85
N THR A 289 -12.23 17.40 -14.58
CA THR A 289 -10.91 16.80 -14.87
C THR A 289 -10.13 16.61 -13.57
N TYR A 290 -9.10 15.76 -13.55
CA TYR A 290 -8.27 15.59 -12.35
C TYR A 290 -7.63 16.92 -11.90
N LEU A 291 -7.16 17.76 -12.82
CA LEU A 291 -6.59 19.06 -12.47
C LEU A 291 -7.66 20.03 -11.90
N ALA A 292 -8.82 20.12 -12.54
CA ALA A 292 -9.90 20.99 -12.05
C ALA A 292 -10.38 20.57 -10.66
N PHE A 293 -10.51 19.25 -10.43
CA PHE A 293 -10.83 18.66 -9.14
C PHE A 293 -9.76 18.98 -8.09
N SER A 294 -8.48 18.72 -8.37
CA SER A 294 -7.37 18.98 -7.45
C SER A 294 -7.27 20.46 -7.05
N ARG A 295 -7.56 21.38 -7.98
CA ARG A 295 -7.67 22.80 -7.67
C ARG A 295 -8.78 23.06 -6.65
N GLN A 296 -9.98 22.55 -6.88
CA GLN A 296 -11.10 22.75 -5.93
C GLN A 296 -10.87 22.05 -4.59
N MET A 297 -10.22 20.87 -4.56
CA MET A 297 -9.79 20.23 -3.31
C MET A 297 -8.88 21.15 -2.49
N LEU A 298 -7.85 21.73 -3.12
CA LEU A 298 -6.94 22.65 -2.44
C LEU A 298 -7.66 23.90 -1.93
N ARG A 299 -8.63 24.42 -2.70
CA ARG A 299 -9.49 25.54 -2.25
C ARG A 299 -10.30 25.17 -1.02
N GLY A 300 -10.94 24.01 -0.99
CA GLY A 300 -11.72 23.55 0.17
C GLY A 300 -10.84 23.39 1.42
N MET A 301 -9.64 22.81 1.26
CA MET A 301 -8.66 22.72 2.36
C MET A 301 -8.25 24.09 2.89
N ALA A 302 -8.09 25.07 2.00
CA ALA A 302 -7.81 26.46 2.40
C ALA A 302 -9.00 27.14 3.12
N LEU A 303 -10.24 26.81 2.75
CA LEU A 303 -11.44 27.29 3.45
C LEU A 303 -11.51 26.70 4.87
N ASP A 304 -11.25 25.40 5.03
CA ASP A 304 -11.18 24.74 6.35
C ASP A 304 -10.07 25.33 7.21
N ALA A 305 -8.86 25.51 6.65
CA ALA A 305 -7.73 26.10 7.37
C ALA A 305 -8.01 27.53 7.86
N LYS A 306 -8.92 28.25 7.19
CA LYS A 306 -9.35 29.61 7.57
C LYS A 306 -10.54 29.59 8.55
N GLY A 307 -11.17 28.44 8.78
CA GLY A 307 -12.43 28.35 9.52
C GLY A 307 -13.58 29.07 8.81
N ASP A 308 -13.63 29.01 7.47
CA ASP A 308 -14.69 29.65 6.71
C ASP A 308 -16.03 28.95 6.97
N ARG A 309 -17.04 29.71 7.40
CA ARG A 309 -18.39 29.20 7.70
C ARG A 309 -19.07 28.47 6.54
N ASN A 310 -18.63 28.69 5.30
CA ASN A 310 -19.20 28.07 4.11
C ASN A 310 -18.43 26.81 3.66
N ALA A 311 -17.33 26.43 4.33
CA ALA A 311 -16.49 25.30 3.91
C ALA A 311 -17.29 24.00 3.76
N ARG A 312 -18.21 23.73 4.68
CA ARG A 312 -19.14 22.60 4.57
C ARG A 312 -19.94 22.59 3.28
N GLY A 313 -20.52 23.74 2.92
CA GLY A 313 -21.32 23.90 1.71
C GLY A 313 -20.49 23.63 0.47
N PHE A 314 -19.27 24.19 0.44
CA PHE A 314 -18.30 23.98 -0.62
C PHE A 314 -17.99 22.49 -0.84
N TRP A 315 -17.76 21.72 0.23
CA TRP A 315 -17.50 20.28 0.13
C TRP A 315 -18.70 19.50 -0.44
N ILE A 316 -19.92 19.86 -0.03
CA ILE A 316 -21.15 19.25 -0.56
C ILE A 316 -21.32 19.58 -2.05
N ASP A 317 -21.07 20.82 -2.45
CA ASP A 317 -21.14 21.24 -3.84
C ASP A 317 -20.11 20.50 -4.71
N LEU A 318 -18.85 20.43 -4.26
CA LEU A 318 -17.77 19.73 -4.96
C LEU A 318 -18.09 18.23 -5.13
N LEU A 319 -18.71 17.61 -4.12
CA LEU A 319 -19.07 16.20 -4.15
C LEU A 319 -20.06 15.87 -5.29
N ALA A 320 -20.95 16.79 -5.66
CA ALA A 320 -21.93 16.57 -6.71
C ALA A 320 -21.30 16.35 -8.10
N GLY A 321 -20.13 16.96 -8.35
CA GLY A 321 -19.38 16.80 -9.60
C GLY A 321 -18.26 15.75 -9.56
N ALA A 322 -17.93 15.19 -8.39
CA ALA A 322 -16.83 14.27 -8.18
C ALA A 322 -17.12 12.85 -8.74
N LYS A 323 -17.03 12.69 -10.07
CA LYS A 323 -17.48 11.48 -10.78
C LYS A 323 -16.36 10.53 -11.23
N ARG A 324 -15.13 11.02 -11.35
CA ARG A 324 -14.02 10.19 -11.84
C ARG A 324 -13.49 9.26 -10.74
N PRO A 325 -12.86 8.12 -11.09
CA PRO A 325 -12.26 7.23 -10.11
C PRO A 325 -11.40 7.97 -9.10
N GLY A 326 -11.63 7.71 -7.81
CA GLY A 326 -10.90 8.33 -6.70
C GLY A 326 -11.37 9.73 -6.28
N GLN A 327 -12.14 10.48 -7.09
CA GLN A 327 -12.56 11.84 -6.70
C GLN A 327 -13.53 11.82 -5.53
N ARG A 328 -14.61 11.04 -5.63
CA ARG A 328 -15.68 11.00 -4.63
C ARG A 328 -15.18 10.65 -3.22
N PRO A 329 -14.43 9.54 -3.00
CA PRO A 329 -13.96 9.19 -1.66
C PRO A 329 -13.06 10.26 -1.04
N VAL A 330 -12.29 11.00 -1.84
CA VAL A 330 -11.42 12.08 -1.35
C VAL A 330 -12.22 13.31 -0.89
N VAL A 331 -13.32 13.65 -1.56
CA VAL A 331 -14.23 14.72 -1.08
C VAL A 331 -14.99 14.25 0.16
N GLU A 332 -15.45 13.00 0.19
CA GLU A 332 -16.09 12.44 1.38
C GLU A 332 -15.14 12.45 2.59
N LEU A 333 -13.85 12.18 2.40
CA LEU A 333 -12.82 12.28 3.44
C LEU A 333 -12.70 13.72 3.95
N ALA A 334 -12.56 14.70 3.05
CA ALA A 334 -12.47 16.10 3.46
C ALA A 334 -13.72 16.55 4.22
N LEU A 335 -14.92 16.18 3.74
CA LEU A 335 -16.17 16.48 4.43
C LEU A 335 -16.27 15.77 5.79
N ALA A 336 -15.83 14.53 5.91
CA ALA A 336 -15.83 13.80 7.17
C ALA A 336 -14.88 14.43 8.20
N MET A 337 -13.67 14.81 7.76
CA MET A 337 -12.71 15.53 8.62
C MET A 337 -13.26 16.90 9.05
N HIS A 338 -13.97 17.60 8.16
CA HIS A 338 -14.67 18.84 8.50
C HIS A 338 -15.74 18.60 9.58
N GLU A 339 -16.65 17.64 9.37
CA GLU A 339 -17.71 17.35 10.35
C GLU A 339 -17.17 16.85 11.69
N GLU A 340 -16.04 16.12 11.70
CA GLU A 340 -15.33 15.71 12.92
C GLU A 340 -14.81 16.92 13.70
N ARG A 341 -14.05 17.80 13.03
CA ARG A 341 -13.41 18.98 13.64
C ARG A 341 -14.41 20.03 14.09
N ASP A 342 -15.56 20.12 13.43
CA ASP A 342 -16.67 21.01 13.81
C ASP A 342 -17.59 20.42 14.90
N HIS A 343 -17.19 19.30 15.54
CA HIS A 343 -17.99 18.59 16.54
C HIS A 343 -19.39 18.18 16.05
N ALA A 344 -19.53 17.96 14.73
CA ALA A 344 -20.78 17.65 14.05
C ALA A 344 -20.84 16.17 13.60
N LEU A 345 -20.13 15.28 14.29
CA LEU A 345 -19.96 13.87 13.94
C LEU A 345 -21.28 13.13 13.63
N ALA A 346 -22.35 13.44 14.35
CA ALA A 346 -23.67 12.83 14.13
C ALA A 346 -24.19 13.02 12.69
N ARG A 347 -23.78 14.08 11.97
CA ARG A 347 -24.16 14.30 10.57
C ARG A 347 -23.56 13.26 9.63
N VAL A 348 -22.39 12.71 9.95
CA VAL A 348 -21.78 11.62 9.18
C VAL A 348 -22.72 10.42 9.15
N PHE A 349 -23.36 10.10 10.28
CA PHE A 349 -24.21 8.92 10.42
C PHE A 349 -25.71 9.19 10.25
N ALA A 350 -26.09 10.44 9.98
CA ALA A 350 -27.48 10.80 9.77
C ALA A 350 -28.07 10.16 8.50
N PRO A 351 -29.39 9.88 8.47
CA PRO A 351 -30.06 9.44 7.25
C PRO A 351 -29.81 10.42 6.10
N GLY A 352 -29.41 9.90 4.93
CA GLY A 352 -29.11 10.71 3.75
C GLY A 352 -27.74 11.39 3.77
N SER A 353 -26.85 11.01 4.70
CA SER A 353 -25.47 11.51 4.70
C SER A 353 -24.78 11.28 3.35
N PRO A 354 -24.09 12.31 2.82
CA PRO A 354 -23.33 12.18 1.58
C PRO A 354 -22.04 11.35 1.75
N ILE A 355 -21.60 11.10 3.00
CA ILE A 355 -20.42 10.31 3.33
C ILE A 355 -20.82 8.83 3.39
N GLN A 356 -20.46 8.08 2.35
CA GLN A 356 -20.90 6.70 2.11
C GLN A 356 -19.76 5.69 2.11
N THR A 357 -18.52 6.17 1.97
CA THR A 357 -17.29 5.35 1.99
C THR A 357 -17.18 4.63 3.35
N PRO A 358 -17.26 3.28 3.39
CA PRO A 358 -17.29 2.52 4.64
C PRO A 358 -16.10 2.81 5.56
N GLU A 359 -14.90 2.85 5.00
CA GLU A 359 -13.65 2.99 5.76
C GLU A 359 -13.59 4.32 6.53
N ILE A 360 -14.12 5.39 5.94
CA ILE A 360 -14.20 6.72 6.57
C ILE A 360 -15.12 6.66 7.79
N ARG A 361 -16.29 6.04 7.63
CA ARG A 361 -17.32 5.94 8.68
C ARG A 361 -16.82 5.05 9.83
N GLU A 362 -16.16 3.95 9.50
CA GLU A 362 -15.59 3.02 10.47
C GLU A 362 -14.49 3.66 11.31
N ILE A 363 -13.54 4.39 10.71
CA ILE A 363 -12.50 5.14 11.43
C ILE A 363 -13.12 6.06 12.48
N LEU A 364 -14.21 6.74 12.13
CA LEU A 364 -14.90 7.66 13.03
C LEU A 364 -15.65 6.95 14.17
N LEU A 365 -16.27 5.79 13.91
CA LEU A 365 -16.89 4.96 14.96
C LEU A 365 -15.84 4.46 15.97
N VAL A 366 -14.73 3.96 15.44
CA VAL A 366 -13.61 3.40 16.21
C VAL A 366 -12.96 4.46 17.11
N ASN A 367 -12.59 5.60 16.54
CA ASN A 367 -11.71 6.56 17.21
C ASN A 367 -12.49 7.66 17.95
N VAL A 368 -13.56 8.19 17.36
CA VAL A 368 -14.17 9.45 17.82
C VAL A 368 -15.51 9.25 18.52
N ALA A 369 -16.36 8.35 18.03
CA ALA A 369 -17.75 8.24 18.46
C ALA A 369 -17.92 8.01 19.98
N ASP A 370 -18.95 8.64 20.54
CA ASP A 370 -19.41 8.40 21.91
C ASP A 370 -20.30 7.15 22.01
N ALA A 371 -20.65 6.76 23.24
CA ALA A 371 -21.51 5.60 23.48
C ALA A 371 -22.91 5.76 22.85
N THR A 372 -23.44 6.99 22.77
CA THR A 372 -24.77 7.26 22.23
C THR A 372 -24.82 6.98 20.73
N LEU A 373 -23.86 7.53 19.98
CA LEU A 373 -23.74 7.34 18.54
C LEU A 373 -23.45 5.88 18.19
N LEU A 374 -22.55 5.22 18.93
CA LEU A 374 -22.24 3.81 18.73
C LEU A 374 -23.49 2.92 18.94
N ARG A 375 -24.26 3.18 19.99
CA ARG A 375 -25.52 2.45 20.27
C ARG A 375 -26.58 2.72 19.21
N GLN A 376 -26.70 3.96 18.73
CA GLN A 376 -27.58 4.31 17.61
C GLN A 376 -27.18 3.52 16.36
N GLN A 377 -25.89 3.52 16.01
CA GLN A 377 -25.43 2.93 14.76
C GLN A 377 -25.48 1.40 14.79
N ALA A 378 -25.22 0.76 15.93
CA ALA A 378 -25.40 -0.68 16.12
C ALA A 378 -26.85 -1.14 15.84
N GLN A 379 -27.84 -0.26 16.02
CA GLN A 379 -29.27 -0.54 15.83
C GLN A 379 -29.85 0.04 14.54
N ALA A 380 -29.05 0.78 13.75
CA ALA A 380 -29.54 1.46 12.56
C ALA A 380 -29.82 0.46 11.43
N ALA A 381 -31.08 0.07 11.26
CA ALA A 381 -31.48 -0.94 10.25
C ALA A 381 -31.13 -0.56 8.80
N SER A 382 -30.95 0.74 8.50
CA SER A 382 -30.50 1.23 7.20
C SER A 382 -28.99 1.18 6.99
N ALA A 383 -28.21 0.89 8.03
CA ALA A 383 -26.75 0.82 7.96
C ALA A 383 -26.28 -0.56 7.51
N PRO A 384 -25.15 -0.66 6.78
CA PRO A 384 -24.54 -1.93 6.42
C PRO A 384 -24.25 -2.79 7.64
N ASP A 385 -24.42 -4.12 7.51
CA ASP A 385 -24.23 -5.07 8.60
C ASP A 385 -22.85 -4.96 9.26
N HIS A 386 -21.80 -4.81 8.44
CA HIS A 386 -20.42 -4.62 8.92
C HIS A 386 -20.27 -3.35 9.77
N GLU A 387 -20.83 -2.22 9.34
CA GLU A 387 -20.78 -0.95 10.08
C GLU A 387 -21.50 -1.07 11.44
N ARG A 388 -22.66 -1.75 11.48
CA ARG A 388 -23.38 -2.03 12.74
C ARG A 388 -22.54 -2.91 13.67
N SER A 389 -21.83 -3.90 13.13
CA SER A 389 -20.92 -4.75 13.89
C SER A 389 -19.71 -4.00 14.44
N ILE A 390 -19.10 -3.09 13.67
CA ILE A 390 -18.02 -2.20 14.14
C ILE A 390 -18.51 -1.32 15.29
N ALA A 391 -19.69 -0.71 15.14
CA ALA A 391 -20.29 0.13 16.17
C ALA A 391 -20.55 -0.66 17.47
N LEU A 392 -21.17 -1.84 17.36
CA LEU A 392 -21.47 -2.68 18.52
C LEU A 392 -20.21 -3.20 19.21
N PHE A 393 -19.24 -3.67 18.43
CA PHE A 393 -17.99 -4.16 19.00
C PHE A 393 -17.23 -3.05 19.74
N THR A 394 -17.14 -1.86 19.13
CA THR A 394 -16.49 -0.70 19.73
C THR A 394 -17.20 -0.26 21.01
N LEU A 395 -18.54 -0.24 21.01
CA LEU A 395 -19.35 0.05 22.19
C LEU A 395 -19.03 -0.92 23.34
N LEU A 396 -19.20 -2.22 23.11
CA LEU A 396 -19.04 -3.24 24.14
C LEU A 396 -17.61 -3.31 24.67
N TYR A 397 -16.61 -3.14 23.80
CA TYR A 397 -15.22 -3.09 24.21
C TYR A 397 -14.97 -1.90 25.14
N LYS A 398 -15.34 -0.68 24.72
CA LYS A 398 -15.09 0.53 25.50
C LYS A 398 -15.91 0.54 26.78
N GLU A 399 -17.15 0.07 26.79
CA GLU A 399 -17.94 -0.03 28.03
C GLU A 399 -17.37 -1.04 29.03
N ALA A 400 -16.91 -2.20 28.55
CA ALA A 400 -16.31 -3.23 29.40
C ALA A 400 -15.01 -2.78 30.07
N THR A 401 -14.26 -1.90 29.41
CA THR A 401 -12.89 -1.53 29.78
C THR A 401 -12.77 -0.13 30.40
N ARG A 402 -13.70 0.79 30.14
CA ARG A 402 -13.64 2.20 30.57
C ARG A 402 -14.57 2.57 31.73
N GLY A 403 -15.13 1.57 32.41
CA GLY A 403 -15.91 1.76 33.65
C GLY A 403 -17.42 1.86 33.47
N SER A 404 -17.95 1.82 32.24
CA SER A 404 -19.39 1.87 31.95
C SER A 404 -20.08 0.51 32.12
N HIS A 405 -19.79 -0.17 33.22
CA HIS A 405 -20.19 -1.56 33.45
C HIS A 405 -21.71 -1.78 33.44
N ARG A 406 -22.51 -0.79 33.86
CA ARG A 406 -23.98 -0.87 33.81
C ARG A 406 -24.51 -0.83 32.38
N ASP A 407 -23.91 0.01 31.55
CA ASP A 407 -24.30 0.16 30.15
C ASP A 407 -23.90 -1.09 29.36
N PHE A 408 -22.71 -1.64 29.63
CA PHE A 408 -22.29 -2.93 29.09
C PHE A 408 -23.35 -4.04 29.33
N LEU A 409 -23.86 -4.14 30.57
CA LEU A 409 -24.88 -5.14 30.90
C LEU A 409 -26.20 -4.94 30.15
N ASN A 410 -26.48 -3.71 29.70
CA ASN A 410 -27.63 -3.41 28.89
C ASN A 410 -27.39 -3.73 27.42
N ASP A 411 -26.30 -3.22 26.86
CA ASP A 411 -26.02 -3.25 25.42
C ASP A 411 -25.48 -4.58 24.92
N VAL A 412 -24.96 -5.43 25.81
CA VAL A 412 -24.60 -6.83 25.46
C VAL A 412 -25.80 -7.62 24.90
N ARG A 413 -27.03 -7.17 25.17
CA ARG A 413 -28.27 -7.74 24.62
C ARG A 413 -28.47 -7.43 23.14
N LEU A 414 -27.72 -6.48 22.59
CA LEU A 414 -27.71 -6.15 21.15
C LEU A 414 -26.91 -7.16 20.32
N ILE A 415 -26.14 -8.06 20.95
CA ILE A 415 -25.37 -9.09 20.24
C ILE A 415 -26.32 -10.03 19.47
N PRO A 416 -26.17 -10.15 18.13
CA PRO A 416 -26.94 -11.10 17.35
C PRO A 416 -26.64 -12.55 17.77
N ALA A 417 -27.65 -13.42 17.76
CA ALA A 417 -27.47 -14.84 18.13
C ALA A 417 -26.45 -15.58 17.25
N SER A 418 -26.30 -15.15 16.00
CA SER A 418 -25.37 -15.68 15.00
C SER A 418 -23.95 -15.09 15.09
N ALA A 419 -23.70 -14.13 15.99
CA ALA A 419 -22.41 -13.46 16.05
C ALA A 419 -21.27 -14.43 16.41
N PRO A 420 -20.11 -14.34 15.74
CA PRO A 420 -18.95 -15.16 16.08
C PRO A 420 -18.42 -14.81 17.47
N SER A 421 -17.88 -15.81 18.17
CA SER A 421 -17.26 -15.64 19.50
C SER A 421 -15.73 -15.72 19.46
N GLU A 422 -15.16 -16.08 18.32
CA GLU A 422 -13.74 -16.30 18.13
C GLU A 422 -13.30 -15.55 16.87
N ALA A 423 -12.28 -14.71 16.99
CA ALA A 423 -11.46 -14.27 15.87
C ALA A 423 -10.01 -14.15 16.36
N ASN A 424 -9.06 -14.31 15.44
CA ASN A 424 -7.68 -13.95 15.73
C ASN A 424 -7.60 -12.42 15.87
N SER A 425 -6.82 -11.90 16.83
CA SER A 425 -6.70 -10.44 17.05
C SER A 425 -6.19 -9.71 15.80
N TYR A 426 -5.41 -10.39 14.96
CA TYR A 426 -4.95 -9.91 13.65
C TYR A 426 -6.06 -9.83 12.59
N ASP A 427 -7.12 -10.65 12.70
CA ASP A 427 -8.22 -10.70 11.72
C ASP A 427 -9.39 -9.77 12.08
N ILE A 428 -9.46 -9.23 13.31
CA ILE A 428 -10.63 -8.43 13.76
C ILE A 428 -10.85 -7.20 12.86
N GLN A 429 -9.78 -6.60 12.33
CA GLN A 429 -9.86 -5.41 11.46
C GLN A 429 -10.31 -5.73 10.03
N SER A 430 -10.12 -6.95 9.55
CA SER A 430 -10.48 -7.38 8.19
C SER A 430 -11.67 -8.34 8.16
N SER A 431 -12.23 -8.68 9.32
CA SER A 431 -13.33 -9.61 9.44
C SER A 431 -14.64 -8.96 8.98
N GLU A 432 -15.32 -9.56 8.01
CA GLU A 432 -16.65 -9.14 7.57
C GLU A 432 -17.64 -9.08 8.75
N HIS A 433 -17.48 -9.98 9.73
CA HIS A 433 -18.26 -10.00 10.96
C HIS A 433 -17.35 -9.97 12.19
N LEU A 434 -17.41 -8.89 12.97
CA LEU A 434 -16.63 -8.80 14.21
C LEU A 434 -17.15 -9.80 15.25
N PRO A 435 -16.26 -10.40 16.07
CA PRO A 435 -16.59 -11.45 17.03
C PRO A 435 -17.32 -10.93 18.28
N THR A 436 -18.44 -10.23 18.15
CA THR A 436 -19.15 -9.62 19.29
C THR A 436 -19.66 -10.64 20.30
N ALA A 437 -19.84 -11.92 19.94
CA ALA A 437 -20.22 -12.94 20.94
C ALA A 437 -19.10 -13.27 21.93
N LEU A 438 -17.85 -12.82 21.72
CA LEU A 438 -16.76 -13.00 22.69
C LEU A 438 -17.08 -12.34 24.04
N PHE A 439 -17.89 -11.29 24.05
CA PHE A 439 -18.29 -10.57 25.26
C PHE A 439 -19.25 -11.38 26.16
N THR A 440 -19.86 -12.46 25.64
CA THR A 440 -20.79 -13.32 26.39
C THR A 440 -20.36 -14.79 26.44
N LYS A 441 -19.68 -15.27 25.39
CA LYS A 441 -19.28 -16.68 25.20
C LYS A 441 -17.76 -16.84 25.09
N GLY A 442 -16.99 -15.84 25.52
CA GLY A 442 -15.53 -15.83 25.39
C GLY A 442 -14.81 -16.93 26.19
N LYS A 443 -13.49 -16.99 25.98
CA LYS A 443 -12.59 -18.01 26.53
C LYS A 443 -12.58 -18.09 28.04
N ASN A 444 -12.15 -19.24 28.55
CA ASN A 444 -11.74 -19.37 29.94
C ASN A 444 -10.55 -18.42 30.22
N LEU A 445 -10.65 -17.65 31.29
CA LEU A 445 -9.72 -16.56 31.64
C LEU A 445 -8.51 -17.03 32.47
N GLY A 446 -8.22 -18.33 32.42
CA GLY A 446 -7.06 -18.96 33.07
C GLY A 446 -7.27 -19.30 34.56
N ASP A 447 -6.16 -19.58 35.24
CA ASP A 447 -6.17 -20.34 36.51
C ASP A 447 -6.49 -19.50 37.76
N TYR A 448 -6.67 -18.19 37.63
CA TYR A 448 -7.07 -17.32 38.75
C TYR A 448 -8.56 -17.48 39.15
N GLY A 449 -9.32 -18.27 38.38
CA GLY A 449 -10.72 -18.54 38.68
C GLY A 449 -11.60 -17.31 38.46
N CYS A 450 -11.38 -16.61 37.34
CA CYS A 450 -12.22 -15.49 36.92
C CYS A 450 -13.60 -15.98 36.48
N PRO A 451 -14.69 -15.35 36.95
CA PRO A 451 -16.01 -15.64 36.42
C PRO A 451 -16.13 -15.13 34.98
N PRO A 452 -17.14 -15.58 34.21
CA PRO A 452 -17.42 -15.05 32.88
C PRO A 452 -17.52 -13.52 32.88
N LEU A 453 -17.17 -12.88 31.76
CA LEU A 453 -17.12 -11.41 31.66
C LEU A 453 -18.42 -10.75 32.13
N LEU A 454 -19.58 -11.30 31.75
CA LEU A 454 -20.87 -10.75 32.15
C LEU A 454 -21.06 -10.68 33.69
N GLU A 455 -20.59 -11.69 34.42
CA GLU A 455 -20.62 -11.69 35.89
C GLU A 455 -19.55 -10.75 36.47
N THR A 456 -18.37 -10.70 35.86
CA THR A 456 -17.33 -9.72 36.21
C THR A 456 -17.86 -8.29 36.12
N GLN A 457 -18.54 -7.96 35.02
CA GLN A 457 -19.13 -6.64 34.77
C GLN A 457 -20.28 -6.34 35.75
N ARG A 458 -21.10 -7.34 36.10
CA ARG A 458 -22.14 -7.21 37.15
C ARG A 458 -21.57 -6.84 38.52
N ARG A 459 -20.45 -7.45 38.91
CA ARG A 459 -19.75 -7.12 40.15
C ARG A 459 -19.22 -5.68 40.13
N LEU A 460 -18.58 -5.27 39.04
CA LEU A 460 -18.06 -3.90 38.90
C LEU A 460 -19.15 -2.83 38.82
N ALA A 461 -20.30 -3.15 38.21
CA ALA A 461 -21.48 -2.29 38.21
C ALA A 461 -22.09 -2.06 39.61
N THR A 462 -21.82 -2.97 40.54
CA THR A 462 -22.20 -2.88 41.96
C THR A 462 -21.11 -2.20 42.79
N SER A 463 -19.84 -2.56 42.54
CA SER A 463 -18.67 -2.07 43.27
C SER A 463 -17.48 -1.92 42.31
N ALA A 464 -17.22 -0.69 41.86
CA ALA A 464 -16.16 -0.40 40.88
C ALA A 464 -14.73 -0.76 41.37
N ASN A 465 -14.53 -0.94 42.67
CA ASN A 465 -13.25 -1.34 43.28
C ASN A 465 -13.22 -2.80 43.75
N ASP A 466 -14.11 -3.66 43.24
CA ASP A 466 -14.02 -5.12 43.44
C ASP A 466 -12.69 -5.64 42.86
N ALA A 467 -11.78 -6.04 43.75
CA ALA A 467 -10.41 -6.40 43.39
C ALA A 467 -10.35 -7.58 42.41
N LYS A 468 -11.13 -8.63 42.66
CA LYS A 468 -11.18 -9.81 41.81
C LYS A 468 -11.76 -9.45 40.45
N ALA A 469 -12.83 -8.66 40.41
CA ALA A 469 -13.44 -8.27 39.15
C ALA A 469 -12.54 -7.36 38.31
N MET A 470 -11.79 -6.42 38.93
CA MET A 470 -10.78 -5.60 38.23
C MET A 470 -9.69 -6.47 37.60
N ILE A 471 -9.18 -7.47 38.33
CA ILE A 471 -8.22 -8.44 37.77
C ILE A 471 -8.83 -9.20 36.59
N CYS A 472 -10.08 -9.61 36.70
CA CYS A 472 -10.73 -10.42 35.67
C CYS A 472 -11.04 -9.67 34.37
N VAL A 473 -11.26 -8.35 34.43
CA VAL A 473 -11.24 -7.51 33.21
C VAL A 473 -9.86 -7.55 32.56
N GLY A 474 -8.80 -7.49 33.37
CA GLY A 474 -7.43 -7.61 32.87
C GLY A 474 -7.15 -8.98 32.25
N GLU A 475 -7.65 -10.06 32.84
CA GLU A 475 -7.54 -11.39 32.23
C GLU A 475 -8.32 -11.50 30.93
N PHE A 476 -9.50 -10.89 30.84
CA PHE A 476 -10.25 -10.82 29.61
C PHE A 476 -9.48 -10.09 28.49
N VAL A 477 -8.88 -8.94 28.79
CA VAL A 477 -8.05 -8.20 27.83
C VAL A 477 -6.85 -9.04 27.36
N ARG A 478 -6.12 -9.67 28.30
CA ARG A 478 -4.96 -10.51 27.95
C ARG A 478 -5.37 -11.74 27.13
N ALA A 479 -6.39 -12.47 27.57
CA ALA A 479 -6.80 -13.74 26.96
C ALA A 479 -7.28 -13.58 25.51
N ASN A 480 -7.74 -12.38 25.15
CA ASN A 480 -8.19 -12.05 23.80
C ASN A 480 -7.14 -11.24 22.99
N GLY A 481 -5.95 -10.99 23.54
CA GLY A 481 -4.89 -10.25 22.84
C GLY A 481 -5.22 -8.78 22.61
N PHE A 482 -5.96 -8.16 23.54
CA PHE A 482 -6.32 -6.73 23.48
C PHE A 482 -5.31 -5.81 24.16
N ASP A 483 -4.12 -6.30 24.47
CA ASP A 483 -3.01 -5.45 24.90
C ASP A 483 -2.49 -4.63 23.72
N GLY A 484 -2.51 -3.30 23.83
CA GLY A 484 -2.15 -2.40 22.73
C GLY A 484 -3.15 -2.45 21.57
N PHE A 485 -4.42 -2.74 21.87
CA PHE A 485 -5.47 -2.88 20.88
C PHE A 485 -5.76 -1.55 20.16
N PHE A 486 -6.15 -1.61 18.89
CA PHE A 486 -6.35 -0.41 18.07
C PHE A 486 -7.44 0.54 18.61
N LEU A 487 -8.40 0.03 19.39
CA LEU A 487 -9.42 0.85 20.07
C LEU A 487 -8.89 1.69 21.24
N ASP A 488 -7.65 1.43 21.66
CA ASP A 488 -6.94 2.16 22.71
C ASP A 488 -5.87 3.12 22.16
N SER A 489 -5.71 3.19 20.84
CA SER A 489 -4.85 4.16 20.14
C SER A 489 -5.66 5.22 19.42
N GLN A 490 -5.03 6.35 19.13
CA GLN A 490 -5.61 7.46 18.36
C GLN A 490 -4.69 7.76 17.16
N PRO A 491 -5.24 8.01 15.96
CA PRO A 491 -4.48 8.58 14.84
C PRO A 491 -3.83 9.93 15.19
N SER A 492 -2.94 10.41 14.33
CA SER A 492 -2.36 11.76 14.47
C SER A 492 -3.47 12.81 14.40
N ALA A 493 -3.29 13.96 15.06
CA ALA A 493 -4.31 15.01 15.13
C ALA A 493 -4.76 15.55 13.75
N ASP A 494 -3.89 15.47 12.75
CA ASP A 494 -4.17 15.91 11.39
C ASP A 494 -4.88 14.86 10.52
N ASP A 495 -4.93 13.60 10.98
CA ASP A 495 -5.60 12.49 10.30
C ASP A 495 -7.10 12.42 10.68
N LEU A 496 -7.90 11.73 9.85
CA LEU A 496 -9.28 11.41 10.19
C LEU A 496 -9.32 10.53 11.45
N GLY A 497 -10.19 10.88 12.39
CA GLY A 497 -10.27 10.22 13.69
C GLY A 497 -9.21 10.68 14.69
N GLY A 498 -8.40 11.69 14.35
CA GLY A 498 -7.36 12.25 15.20
C GLY A 498 -7.85 13.19 16.30
N THR A 499 -9.10 13.64 16.25
CA THR A 499 -9.66 14.47 17.34
C THR A 499 -9.90 13.63 18.61
N PRO A 500 -9.87 14.25 19.82
CA PRO A 500 -10.08 13.50 21.06
C PRO A 500 -11.34 12.64 21.04
N SER A 501 -11.20 11.38 21.44
CA SER A 501 -12.35 10.46 21.55
C SER A 501 -13.47 11.07 22.41
N GLN A 502 -14.70 11.03 21.92
CA GLN A 502 -15.89 11.49 22.65
C GLN A 502 -16.41 10.41 23.62
N PHE A 503 -15.85 9.19 23.55
CA PHE A 503 -16.17 8.13 24.50
C PHE A 503 -15.51 8.41 25.86
N THR A 504 -16.31 8.45 26.92
CA THR A 504 -15.83 8.77 28.28
C THR A 504 -14.93 7.66 28.85
N GLY A 505 -13.84 8.07 29.52
CA GLY A 505 -12.90 7.19 30.19
C GLY A 505 -11.60 6.98 29.40
N ALA A 506 -10.51 6.76 30.14
CA ALA A 506 -9.20 6.55 29.54
C ALA A 506 -9.08 5.15 28.90
N PRO A 507 -8.21 4.97 27.90
CA PRO A 507 -7.80 3.65 27.42
C PRO A 507 -7.40 2.74 28.57
N TYR A 508 -7.73 1.46 28.47
CA TYR A 508 -7.57 0.55 29.59
C TYR A 508 -6.13 0.09 29.77
N SER A 509 -5.70 0.00 31.04
CA SER A 509 -4.38 -0.50 31.42
C SER A 509 -4.54 -1.61 32.44
N ARG A 510 -4.04 -2.80 32.08
CA ARG A 510 -3.94 -3.91 33.04
C ARG A 510 -2.99 -3.57 34.18
N LEU A 511 -1.92 -2.82 33.88
CA LEU A 511 -0.96 -2.40 34.90
C LEU A 511 -1.63 -1.50 35.94
N ASP A 512 -2.43 -0.53 35.50
CA ASP A 512 -3.13 0.40 36.40
C ASP A 512 -4.17 -0.35 37.24
N ALA A 513 -4.88 -1.31 36.65
CA ALA A 513 -5.80 -2.19 37.38
C ALA A 513 -5.07 -3.02 38.46
N TYR A 514 -3.92 -3.62 38.15
CA TYR A 514 -3.12 -4.33 39.13
C TYR A 514 -2.62 -3.40 40.25
N GLN A 515 -2.14 -2.20 39.91
CA GLN A 515 -1.72 -1.22 40.92
C GLN A 515 -2.87 -0.79 41.84
N ALA A 516 -4.08 -0.59 41.29
CA ALA A 516 -5.27 -0.27 42.06
C ALA A 516 -5.62 -1.40 43.06
N VAL A 517 -5.52 -2.66 42.65
CA VAL A 517 -5.70 -3.82 43.54
C VAL A 517 -4.65 -3.85 44.66
N LEU A 518 -3.39 -3.56 44.33
CA LEU A 518 -2.30 -3.54 45.31
C LEU A 518 -2.45 -2.43 46.36
N ALA A 519 -3.00 -1.29 45.95
CA ALA A 519 -3.32 -0.16 46.83
C ALA A 519 -4.58 -0.40 47.67
N SER A 520 -5.48 -1.28 47.24
CA SER A 520 -6.74 -1.54 47.94
C SER A 520 -6.52 -2.24 49.29
N SER A 521 -7.05 -1.67 50.36
CA SER A 521 -7.11 -2.32 51.68
C SER A 521 -8.11 -3.47 51.73
N LYS A 522 -9.07 -3.50 50.80
CA LYS A 522 -10.13 -4.53 50.71
C LYS A 522 -9.73 -5.74 49.86
N ALA A 523 -8.66 -5.64 49.08
CA ALA A 523 -8.17 -6.75 48.26
C ALA A 523 -7.62 -7.88 49.14
N SER A 524 -7.99 -9.12 48.82
CA SER A 524 -7.55 -10.28 49.58
C SER A 524 -6.05 -10.54 49.38
N PRO A 525 -5.40 -11.32 50.27
CA PRO A 525 -4.03 -11.77 50.06
C PRO A 525 -3.81 -12.46 48.71
N GLU A 526 -4.80 -13.23 48.25
CA GLU A 526 -4.78 -13.92 46.97
C GLU A 526 -4.79 -12.93 45.78
N ASP A 527 -5.70 -11.95 45.79
CA ASP A 527 -5.79 -10.92 44.75
C ASP A 527 -4.50 -10.12 44.64
N LYS A 528 -3.91 -9.75 45.79
CA LYS A 528 -2.64 -9.01 45.83
C LYS A 528 -1.47 -9.84 45.31
N ALA A 529 -1.42 -11.12 45.66
CA ALA A 529 -0.38 -12.03 45.16
C ALA A 529 -0.47 -12.17 43.63
N TYR A 530 -1.68 -12.34 43.08
CA TYR A 530 -1.89 -12.41 41.64
C TYR A 530 -1.57 -11.09 40.93
N ALA A 531 -2.03 -9.96 41.47
CA ALA A 531 -1.75 -8.65 40.90
C ALA A 531 -0.24 -8.36 40.84
N LEU A 532 0.54 -8.71 41.89
CA LEU A 532 2.01 -8.60 41.85
C LEU A 532 2.62 -9.47 40.76
N PHE A 533 2.19 -10.72 40.66
CA PHE A 533 2.65 -11.66 39.65
C PHE A 533 2.44 -11.11 38.23
N ARG A 534 1.24 -10.59 37.96
CA ARG A 534 0.90 -10.04 36.65
C ARG A 534 1.57 -8.71 36.37
N ALA A 535 1.70 -7.84 37.36
CA ALA A 535 2.41 -6.57 37.21
C ALA A 535 3.89 -6.76 36.84
N VAL A 536 4.56 -7.78 37.38
CA VAL A 536 5.94 -8.13 36.97
C VAL A 536 5.96 -8.72 35.55
N ASN A 537 5.02 -9.59 35.22
CA ASN A 537 4.94 -10.21 33.89
C ASN A 537 4.54 -9.24 32.77
N CYS A 538 4.05 -8.04 33.08
CA CYS A 538 3.87 -6.97 32.11
C CYS A 538 5.15 -6.58 31.35
N TYR A 539 6.33 -6.93 31.88
CA TYR A 539 7.63 -6.61 31.30
C TYR A 539 8.29 -7.83 30.65
N ALA A 540 7.64 -9.00 30.66
CA ALA A 540 8.20 -10.24 30.14
C ALA A 540 7.94 -10.41 28.63
N PRO A 541 8.87 -10.96 27.84
CA PRO A 541 10.32 -11.01 28.08
C PRO A 541 11.05 -9.72 27.62
N GLY A 542 10.32 -8.77 27.04
CA GLY A 542 10.88 -7.62 26.30
C GLY A 542 11.44 -6.47 27.14
N ARG A 543 11.30 -6.50 28.47
CA ARG A 543 11.68 -5.43 29.43
C ARG A 543 10.92 -4.12 29.27
N THR A 544 10.00 -4.03 28.31
CA THR A 544 9.08 -2.93 28.09
C THR A 544 7.68 -3.30 28.58
N ASN A 545 6.90 -2.31 29.02
CA ASN A 545 5.55 -2.54 29.49
C ASN A 545 4.62 -2.92 28.33
N SER A 546 4.06 -4.13 28.36
CA SER A 546 3.08 -4.63 27.39
C SER A 546 1.64 -4.64 27.91
N CYS A 547 1.39 -4.15 29.13
CA CYS A 547 0.07 -4.19 29.78
C CYS A 547 -0.76 -2.91 29.62
N GLY A 548 -0.29 -1.95 28.81
CA GLY A 548 -0.86 -0.60 28.73
C GLY A 548 -0.46 0.30 29.90
N GLY A 549 -0.78 1.59 29.79
CA GLY A 549 -0.45 2.62 30.77
C GLY A 549 1.06 2.96 30.85
N LYS A 550 1.41 3.83 31.78
CA LYS A 550 2.80 4.26 31.98
C LYS A 550 3.61 3.16 32.67
N GLY A 551 4.69 2.72 32.01
CA GLY A 551 5.62 1.76 32.60
C GLY A 551 6.30 2.29 33.87
N VAL A 552 6.85 1.38 34.67
CA VAL A 552 7.60 1.69 35.89
C VAL A 552 9.08 1.32 35.76
N GLU A 553 9.92 1.96 36.57
CA GLU A 553 11.36 1.69 36.62
C GLU A 553 11.69 0.28 37.13
N PRO A 554 12.83 -0.30 36.75
CA PRO A 554 13.26 -1.64 37.18
C PRO A 554 13.20 -1.86 38.69
N GLU A 555 13.53 -0.84 39.49
CA GLU A 555 13.50 -0.87 40.96
C GLU A 555 12.10 -1.14 41.51
N THR A 556 11.06 -0.56 40.89
CA THR A 556 9.67 -0.79 41.28
C THR A 556 9.26 -2.23 41.00
N ARG A 557 9.67 -2.78 39.84
CA ARG A 557 9.39 -4.16 39.45
C ARG A 557 10.09 -5.16 40.39
N LYS A 558 11.34 -4.88 40.73
CA LYS A 558 12.11 -5.63 41.74
C LYS A 558 11.40 -5.59 43.10
N GLY A 559 10.90 -4.43 43.51
CA GLY A 559 10.10 -4.27 44.72
C GLY A 559 8.85 -5.15 44.71
N TRP A 560 8.11 -5.19 43.60
CA TRP A 560 6.94 -6.07 43.46
C TRP A 560 7.30 -7.55 43.51
N PHE A 561 8.37 -7.96 42.84
CA PHE A 561 8.88 -9.34 42.88
C PHE A 561 9.26 -9.76 44.31
N GLN A 562 10.04 -8.94 45.00
CA GLN A 562 10.45 -9.21 46.39
C GLN A 562 9.26 -9.25 47.33
N ARG A 563 8.30 -8.34 47.14
CA ARG A 563 7.06 -8.31 47.92
C ARG A 563 6.26 -9.61 47.74
N LEU A 564 6.11 -10.09 46.51
CA LEU A 564 5.41 -11.36 46.22
C LEU A 564 6.08 -12.53 46.95
N LYS A 565 7.40 -12.63 46.85
CA LYS A 565 8.18 -13.70 47.48
C LYS A 565 8.15 -13.65 49.00
N ARG A 566 8.16 -12.46 49.60
CA ARG A 566 8.21 -12.25 51.05
C ARG A 566 6.83 -12.37 51.72
N GLU A 567 5.82 -11.71 51.15
CA GLU A 567 4.49 -11.59 51.78
C GLU A 567 3.56 -12.75 51.40
N TYR A 568 3.76 -13.39 50.25
CA TYR A 568 2.90 -14.47 49.76
C TYR A 568 3.67 -15.72 49.29
N PRO A 569 4.65 -16.24 50.07
CA PRO A 569 5.58 -17.29 49.64
C PRO A 569 4.90 -18.61 49.26
N ASN A 570 3.72 -18.89 49.83
CA ASN A 570 2.97 -20.13 49.62
C ASN A 570 1.98 -20.04 48.45
N SER A 571 1.83 -18.87 47.81
CA SER A 571 0.99 -18.75 46.61
C SER A 571 1.64 -19.47 45.42
N SER A 572 0.84 -20.09 44.55
CA SER A 572 1.33 -20.72 43.32
C SER A 572 2.11 -19.72 42.45
N TRP A 573 1.64 -18.47 42.38
CA TRP A 573 2.28 -17.41 41.60
C TRP A 573 3.65 -16.99 42.15
N ALA A 574 3.83 -16.98 43.47
CA ALA A 574 5.14 -16.76 44.06
C ALA A 574 6.09 -17.92 43.77
N GLN A 575 5.61 -19.15 43.68
CA GLN A 575 6.44 -20.31 43.32
C GLN A 575 6.79 -20.32 41.83
N GLU A 576 5.85 -19.93 40.96
CA GLU A 576 6.00 -19.90 39.51
C GLU A 576 6.94 -18.78 39.03
N LEU A 577 6.85 -17.58 39.60
CA LEU A 577 7.62 -16.43 39.13
C LEU A 577 9.11 -16.55 39.48
N ARG A 578 9.95 -16.86 38.49
CA ARG A 578 11.40 -17.06 38.71
C ARG A 578 12.22 -15.77 38.61
N TYR A 579 11.82 -14.86 37.74
CA TYR A 579 12.59 -13.67 37.39
C TYR A 579 11.71 -12.41 37.46
N TYR A 580 12.36 -11.25 37.47
CA TYR A 580 11.77 -9.96 37.15
C TYR A 580 12.54 -9.36 35.94
N TRP A 581 11.88 -8.54 35.14
CA TRP A 581 12.35 -8.07 33.83
C TRP A 581 12.65 -6.59 33.78
#